data_AF-A0A6L2R6P9-F1
#
_entry.id   AF-A0A6L2R6P9-F1
#
_cell.length_a   1.000
_cell.length_b   1.000
_cell.length_c   1.000
_cell.angle_alpha   90.00
_cell.angle_beta   90.00
_cell.angle_gamma   90.00
#
_symmetry.space_group_name_H-M   'P 1'
#
loop_
_entity.id
_entity.type
_entity.pdbx_description
1 polymer ?
#
loop_
_entity_poly.entity_id
_entity_poly.type
_entity_poly.pdbx_seq_one_letter_code
_entity_poly.pdbx_strand_id
1 'polypeptide(L)'
;MQNAVECFDAEGAAQQAINNFTALLEDTDFAVEMELMGIGRLHFMLRRRMLVEWRGLYAALWRLALSHSFPGDADRIFATFLQTMHGMYQDAQTLQSLVRAKEYWAMLAPVDSADFSPAARHLASFFNQDAMQLRSMNLKLALHIRTVYKFIFDRLF
;
A
#
# COMPACT_ATOMS: atom_id res chain seq x y z
N MET A 1 -16.04 5.03 -43.59
CA MET A 1 -15.31 3.95 -42.89
C MET A 1 -15.03 4.44 -41.48
N GLN A 2 -15.82 3.95 -40.53
CA GLN A 2 -15.63 4.17 -39.10
C GLN A 2 -14.42 3.35 -38.64
N ASN A 3 -13.40 4.03 -38.12
CA ASN A 3 -12.45 3.45 -37.18
C ASN A 3 -12.41 4.38 -35.97
N ALA A 4 -13.56 4.46 -35.29
CA ALA A 4 -13.57 4.78 -33.87
C ALA A 4 -13.10 3.49 -33.18
N VAL A 5 -11.79 3.26 -33.21
CA VAL A 5 -11.18 2.39 -32.23
C VAL A 5 -11.60 2.99 -30.91
N GLU A 6 -12.39 2.23 -30.15
CA GLU A 6 -12.64 2.49 -28.74
C GLU A 6 -11.26 2.68 -28.10
N CYS A 7 -10.81 3.93 -28.04
CA CYS A 7 -9.80 4.35 -27.09
C CYS A 7 -10.53 4.15 -25.77
N PHE A 8 -10.47 2.92 -25.26
CA PHE A 8 -10.80 2.61 -23.88
C PHE A 8 -10.22 3.77 -23.09
N ASP A 9 -11.06 4.52 -22.38
CA ASP A 9 -10.69 5.80 -21.77
C ASP A 9 -9.65 5.53 -20.67
N ALA A 10 -8.41 5.28 -21.09
CA ALA A 10 -7.33 4.80 -20.26
C ALA A 10 -6.88 5.92 -19.31
N GLU A 11 -7.05 7.17 -19.74
CA GLU A 11 -6.88 8.35 -18.91
C GLU A 11 -7.99 8.44 -17.85
N GLY A 12 -9.26 8.25 -18.22
CA GLY A 12 -10.37 8.19 -17.27
C GLY A 12 -10.26 7.04 -16.29
N ALA A 13 -9.89 5.85 -16.75
CA ALA A 13 -9.68 4.65 -15.95
C ALA A 13 -8.50 4.81 -14.98
N ALA A 14 -7.40 5.44 -15.41
CA ALA A 14 -6.28 5.79 -14.56
C ALA A 14 -6.69 6.79 -13.48
N GLN A 15 -7.44 7.84 -13.84
CA GLN A 15 -7.92 8.83 -12.88
C GLN A 15 -8.91 8.23 -11.88
N GLN A 16 -9.79 7.33 -12.33
CA GLN A 16 -10.70 6.58 -11.47
C GLN A 16 -9.92 5.70 -10.48
N ALA A 17 -8.89 4.98 -10.92
CA ALA A 17 -8.05 4.18 -10.04
C ALA A 17 -7.35 5.04 -8.96
N ILE A 18 -6.86 6.24 -9.32
CA ILE A 18 -6.30 7.20 -8.36
C ILE A 18 -7.37 7.64 -7.36
N ASN A 19 -8.55 8.06 -7.84
CA ASN A 19 -9.62 8.54 -6.98
C ASN A 19 -10.11 7.46 -6.01
N ASN A 20 -10.32 6.24 -6.51
CA ASN A 20 -10.74 5.08 -5.73
C ASN A 20 -9.73 4.77 -4.62
N PHE A 21 -8.43 4.77 -4.97
CA PHE A 21 -7.40 4.46 -3.98
C PHE A 21 -7.20 5.59 -2.96
N THR A 22 -7.27 6.85 -3.37
CA THR A 22 -7.22 8.00 -2.46
C THR A 22 -8.36 7.91 -1.43
N ALA A 23 -9.60 7.68 -1.88
CA ALA A 23 -10.74 7.50 -0.98
C ALA A 23 -10.55 6.31 -0.03
N LEU A 24 -10.09 5.17 -0.54
CA LEU A 24 -9.77 3.99 0.27
C LEU A 24 -8.75 4.33 1.38
N LEU A 25 -7.68 5.05 1.04
CA LEU A 25 -6.61 5.38 1.99
C LEU A 25 -7.04 6.42 3.04
N GLU A 26 -7.96 7.32 2.68
CA GLU A 26 -8.56 8.30 3.59
C GLU A 26 -9.52 7.62 4.58
N ASP A 27 -10.34 6.67 4.12
CA ASP A 27 -11.35 5.99 4.95
C ASP A 27 -10.76 4.89 5.86
N THR A 28 -9.52 4.47 5.64
CA THR A 28 -8.90 3.36 6.40
C THR A 28 -8.43 3.81 7.79
N ASP A 29 -8.97 3.19 8.86
CA ASP A 29 -8.63 3.49 10.27
C ASP A 29 -7.46 2.68 10.87
N PHE A 30 -6.94 1.71 10.11
CA PHE A 30 -5.83 0.80 10.48
C PHE A 30 -5.96 0.10 11.84
N ALA A 31 -7.17 0.01 12.43
CA ALA A 31 -7.34 -0.55 13.77
C ALA A 31 -6.98 -2.04 13.82
N VAL A 32 -7.39 -2.79 12.79
CA VAL A 32 -7.12 -4.23 12.63
C VAL A 32 -5.62 -4.49 12.52
N GLU A 33 -4.90 -3.69 11.74
CA GLU A 33 -3.45 -3.78 11.58
C GLU A 33 -2.73 -3.58 12.92
N MET A 34 -3.17 -2.60 13.70
CA MET A 34 -2.59 -2.33 15.02
C MET A 34 -2.84 -3.49 15.99
N GLU A 35 -4.04 -4.07 15.97
CA GLU A 35 -4.38 -5.24 16.78
C GLU A 35 -3.57 -6.48 16.38
N LEU A 36 -3.39 -6.70 15.08
CA LEU A 36 -2.60 -7.81 14.54
C LEU A 36 -1.16 -7.82 15.07
N MET A 37 -0.59 -6.64 15.29
CA MET A 37 0.75 -6.45 15.84
C MET A 37 0.77 -6.33 17.37
N GLY A 38 -0.38 -6.49 18.05
CA GLY A 38 -0.48 -6.36 19.51
C GLY A 38 -0.30 -4.94 20.04
N ILE A 39 -0.48 -3.91 19.20
CA ILE A 39 -0.33 -2.51 19.59
C ILE A 39 -1.60 -2.03 20.30
N GLY A 40 -1.53 -1.97 21.63
CA GLY A 40 -2.56 -1.34 22.46
C GLY A 40 -2.78 0.16 22.17
N ARG A 41 -3.93 0.70 22.60
CA ARG A 41 -4.35 2.10 22.36
C ARG A 41 -3.41 3.16 22.97
N LEU A 42 -2.69 2.81 24.04
CA LEU A 42 -1.80 3.72 24.77
C LEU A 42 -0.39 3.86 24.16
N HIS A 43 -0.03 3.05 23.16
CA HIS A 43 1.27 3.11 22.51
C HIS A 43 1.35 4.22 21.43
N PHE A 44 1.03 5.46 21.80
CA PHE A 44 0.80 6.56 20.84
C PHE A 44 1.94 6.76 19.82
N MET A 45 3.20 6.75 20.27
CA MET A 45 4.35 6.94 19.37
C MET A 45 4.49 5.78 18.38
N LEU A 46 4.37 4.55 18.86
CA LEU A 46 4.45 3.36 18.02
C LEU A 46 3.26 3.29 17.05
N ARG A 47 2.05 3.65 17.50
CA ARG A 47 0.86 3.77 16.63
C ARG A 47 1.09 4.79 15.53
N ARG A 48 1.59 5.99 15.85
CA ARG A 48 1.88 7.03 14.85
C ARG A 48 2.92 6.56 13.82
N ARG A 49 3.98 5.88 14.28
CA ARG A 49 4.99 5.29 13.39
C ARG A 49 4.38 4.22 12.50
N MET A 50 3.59 3.30 13.06
CA MET A 50 2.97 2.23 12.29
C MET A 50 1.92 2.73 11.32
N LEU A 51 1.21 3.82 11.60
CA LEU A 51 0.32 4.44 10.62
C LEU A 51 1.08 4.89 9.36
N VAL A 52 2.30 5.42 9.53
CA VAL A 52 3.17 5.79 8.40
C VAL A 52 3.60 4.55 7.61
N GLU A 53 3.99 3.48 8.32
CA GLU A 53 4.39 2.22 7.69
C GLU A 53 3.24 1.58 6.89
N TRP A 54 2.05 1.48 7.49
CA TRP A 54 0.89 0.86 6.84
C TRP A 54 0.36 1.67 5.66
N ARG A 55 0.30 3.00 5.77
CA ARG A 55 -0.10 3.85 4.63
C ARG A 55 0.90 3.73 3.48
N GLY A 56 2.20 3.69 3.79
CA GLY A 56 3.24 3.44 2.80
C GLY A 56 3.08 2.08 2.13
N LEU A 57 2.91 1.02 2.92
CA LEU A 57 2.72 -0.33 2.40
C LEU A 57 1.47 -0.45 1.53
N TYR A 58 0.33 0.11 1.95
CA TYR A 58 -0.90 0.11 1.16
C TYR A 58 -0.67 0.76 -0.22
N ALA A 59 0.04 1.90 -0.28
CA ALA A 59 0.39 2.55 -1.54
C ALA A 59 1.32 1.69 -2.41
N ALA A 60 2.25 0.95 -1.80
CA ALA A 60 3.10 0.01 -2.53
C ALA A 60 2.33 -1.21 -3.07
N LEU A 61 1.36 -1.72 -2.32
CA LEU A 61 0.46 -2.79 -2.75
C LEU A 61 -0.45 -2.32 -3.89
N TRP A 62 -0.91 -1.08 -3.84
CA TRP A 62 -1.65 -0.47 -4.94
C TRP A 62 -0.78 -0.29 -6.19
N ARG A 63 0.48 0.14 -6.04
CA ARG A 63 1.45 0.15 -7.16
C ARG A 63 1.63 -1.25 -7.76
N LEU A 64 1.71 -2.29 -6.95
CA LEU A 64 1.77 -3.68 -7.43
C LEU A 64 0.49 -4.04 -8.21
N ALA A 65 -0.68 -3.68 -7.69
CA ALA A 65 -1.96 -3.91 -8.36
C ALA A 65 -2.02 -3.19 -9.72
N LEU A 66 -1.56 -1.94 -9.79
CA LEU A 66 -1.44 -1.18 -11.04
C LEU A 66 -0.53 -1.87 -12.05
N SER A 67 0.57 -2.50 -11.61
CA SER A 67 1.46 -3.25 -12.51
C SER A 67 0.75 -4.37 -13.27
N HIS A 68 -0.27 -4.99 -12.66
CA HIS A 68 -1.05 -6.06 -13.28
C HIS A 68 -2.19 -5.53 -14.17
N SER A 69 -2.85 -4.43 -13.77
CA SER A 69 -3.99 -3.89 -14.52
C SER A 69 -3.61 -2.84 -15.58
N PHE A 70 -2.47 -2.19 -15.43
CA PHE A 70 -1.95 -1.12 -16.29
C PHE A 70 -0.44 -1.28 -16.55
N PRO A 71 0.04 -2.41 -17.11
CA PRO A 71 1.47 -2.72 -17.19
C PRO A 71 2.33 -1.67 -17.91
N GLY A 72 1.77 -0.88 -18.84
CA GLY A 72 2.48 0.21 -19.52
C GLY A 72 2.42 1.58 -18.83
N ASP A 73 1.50 1.77 -17.88
CA ASP A 73 1.19 3.07 -17.28
C ASP A 73 1.34 3.09 -15.76
N ALA A 74 1.56 1.95 -15.11
CA ALA A 74 1.56 1.82 -13.65
C ALA A 74 2.53 2.79 -12.95
N ASP A 75 3.73 3.00 -13.51
CA ASP A 75 4.68 3.98 -12.98
C ASP A 75 4.19 5.42 -13.08
N ARG A 76 3.59 5.77 -14.23
CA ARG A 76 3.03 7.10 -14.46
C ARG A 76 1.86 7.37 -13.52
N ILE A 77 0.90 6.43 -13.43
CA ILE A 77 -0.28 6.54 -12.57
C ILE A 77 0.14 6.68 -11.10
N PHE A 78 1.08 5.86 -10.64
CA PHE A 78 1.57 5.95 -9.27
C PHE A 78 2.33 7.25 -9.01
N ALA A 79 3.16 7.71 -9.94
CA ALA A 79 3.84 9.00 -9.82
C ALA A 79 2.84 10.16 -9.73
N THR A 80 1.78 10.15 -10.55
CA THR A 80 0.69 11.12 -10.46
C THR A 80 0.02 11.08 -9.09
N PHE A 81 -0.34 9.90 -8.58
CA PHE A 81 -0.88 9.77 -7.22
C PHE A 81 0.04 10.38 -6.15
N LEU A 82 1.33 10.07 -6.18
CA LEU A 82 2.29 10.63 -5.20
C LEU A 82 2.36 12.16 -5.30
N GLN A 83 2.33 12.72 -6.51
CA GLN A 83 2.32 14.17 -6.73
C GLN A 83 1.03 14.82 -6.23
N THR A 84 -0.13 14.22 -6.50
CA THR A 84 -1.43 14.69 -6.01
C THR A 84 -1.45 14.69 -4.48
N MET A 85 -1.04 13.60 -3.84
CA MET A 85 -0.98 13.50 -2.38
C MET A 85 -0.02 14.53 -1.77
N HIS A 86 1.14 14.77 -2.39
CA HIS A 86 2.10 15.78 -1.94
C HIS A 86 1.55 17.21 -2.08
N GLY A 87 0.75 17.47 -3.11
CA GLY A 87 0.10 18.77 -3.31
C GLY A 87 -1.07 19.03 -2.36
N MET A 88 -1.85 17.98 -2.04
CA MET A 88 -3.01 18.07 -1.15
C MET A 88 -2.63 18.15 0.33
N TYR A 89 -1.55 17.47 0.73
CA TYR A 89 -1.15 17.34 2.13
C TYR A 89 0.28 17.81 2.38
N GLN A 90 0.43 18.72 3.35
CA GLN A 90 1.73 19.22 3.81
C GLN A 90 2.13 18.67 5.19
N ASP A 91 1.34 17.77 5.76
CA ASP A 91 1.66 17.20 7.06
C ASP A 91 2.81 16.17 6.95
N ALA A 92 3.71 16.20 7.93
CA ALA A 92 4.91 15.37 7.92
C ALA A 92 4.60 13.85 7.88
N GLN A 93 3.45 13.43 8.40
CA GLN A 93 3.09 12.02 8.48
C GLN A 93 2.70 11.46 7.10
N THR A 94 1.88 12.20 6.35
CA THR A 94 1.51 11.85 4.98
C THR A 94 2.75 11.84 4.09
N LEU A 95 3.59 12.88 4.17
CA LEU A 95 4.83 12.95 3.39
C LEU A 95 5.78 11.78 3.69
N GLN A 96 5.92 11.39 4.95
CA GLN A 96 6.73 10.23 5.33
C GLN A 96 6.13 8.92 4.80
N SER A 97 4.79 8.82 4.75
CA SER A 97 4.10 7.65 4.18
C SER A 97 4.38 7.50 2.68
N LEU A 98 4.47 8.61 1.93
CA LEU A 98 4.85 8.58 0.51
C LEU A 98 6.29 8.11 0.29
N VAL A 99 7.21 8.45 1.20
CA VAL A 99 8.58 7.92 1.19
C VAL A 99 8.57 6.42 1.46
N ARG A 100 7.84 5.98 2.50
CA ARG A 100 7.67 4.56 2.83
C ARG A 100 7.09 3.77 1.66
N ALA A 101 6.16 4.33 0.91
CA ALA A 101 5.58 3.66 -0.25
C ALA A 101 6.62 3.23 -1.29
N LYS A 102 7.62 4.08 -1.55
CA LYS A 102 8.74 3.74 -2.46
C LYS A 102 9.64 2.65 -1.88
N GLU A 103 9.92 2.71 -0.58
CA GLU A 103 10.74 1.69 0.11
C GLU A 103 10.05 0.32 0.12
N TYR A 104 8.76 0.27 0.45
CA TYR A 104 7.98 -0.96 0.38
C TYR A 104 7.85 -1.47 -1.05
N TRP A 105 7.67 -0.59 -2.03
CA TRP A 105 7.68 -1.00 -3.43
C TRP A 105 8.99 -1.70 -3.80
N ALA A 106 10.15 -1.17 -3.39
CA ALA A 106 11.42 -1.83 -3.63
C ALA A 106 11.54 -3.22 -2.98
N MET A 107 10.83 -3.48 -1.87
CA MET A 107 10.76 -4.80 -1.24
C MET A 107 9.81 -5.77 -1.97
N LEU A 108 8.80 -5.25 -2.66
CA LEU A 108 7.77 -6.01 -3.39
C LEU A 108 8.12 -6.22 -4.87
N ALA A 109 8.91 -5.32 -5.45
CA ALA A 109 9.31 -5.31 -6.86
C ALA A 109 10.13 -6.53 -7.34
N PRO A 110 10.82 -7.34 -6.50
CA PRO A 110 11.44 -8.56 -6.98
C PRO A 110 10.42 -9.59 -7.49
N VAL A 111 10.15 -9.50 -8.81
CA VAL A 111 9.57 -10.48 -9.75
C VAL A 111 8.39 -11.30 -9.22
N ASP A 112 7.17 -10.93 -9.65
CA ASP A 112 5.91 -11.72 -9.76
C ASP A 112 5.54 -12.70 -8.63
N SER A 113 6.30 -12.70 -7.56
CA SER A 113 6.05 -13.51 -6.39
C SER A 113 5.10 -12.67 -5.56
N ALA A 114 3.88 -13.16 -5.36
CA ALA A 114 3.01 -12.71 -4.30
C ALA A 114 3.59 -13.07 -2.91
N ASP A 115 4.91 -12.94 -2.75
CA ASP A 115 5.68 -13.14 -1.54
C ASP A 115 5.76 -11.82 -0.78
N PHE A 116 4.85 -11.70 0.19
CA PHE A 116 4.80 -10.56 1.09
C PHE A 116 5.73 -10.72 2.31
N SER A 117 6.54 -11.78 2.37
CA SER A 117 7.45 -12.05 3.48
C SER A 117 8.50 -10.96 3.72
N PRO A 118 9.08 -10.29 2.69
CA PRO A 118 9.99 -9.16 2.93
C PRO A 118 9.33 -7.99 3.65
N ALA A 119 8.15 -7.56 3.20
CA ALA A 119 7.39 -6.48 3.83
C ALA A 119 6.92 -6.87 5.25
N ALA A 120 6.44 -8.11 5.43
CA ALA A 120 6.06 -8.63 6.74
C ALA A 120 7.24 -8.63 7.73
N ARG A 121 8.42 -9.09 7.30
CA ARG A 121 9.65 -9.06 8.12
C ARG A 121 10.06 -7.65 8.49
N HIS A 122 9.92 -6.70 7.57
CA HIS A 122 10.21 -5.30 7.87
C HIS A 122 9.26 -4.75 8.94
N LEU A 123 7.94 -4.96 8.80
CA LEU A 123 6.96 -4.56 9.82
C LEU A 123 7.17 -5.25 11.17
N ALA A 124 7.59 -6.52 11.17
CA ALA A 124 7.92 -7.22 12.40
C ALA A 124 9.18 -6.69 13.09
N SER A 125 10.13 -6.13 12.34
CA SER A 125 11.41 -5.64 12.88
C SER A 125 11.27 -4.45 13.85
N PHE A 126 10.10 -3.78 13.88
CA PHE A 126 9.83 -2.70 14.82
C PHE A 126 9.57 -3.19 16.25
N PHE A 127 9.44 -4.50 16.46
CA PHE A 127 9.11 -5.11 17.75
C PHE A 127 10.28 -5.94 18.27
N ASN A 128 10.48 -5.86 19.58
CA ASN A 128 11.42 -6.73 20.27
C ASN A 128 10.65 -7.94 20.82
N GLN A 129 10.72 -9.06 20.11
CA GLN A 129 10.03 -10.31 20.43
C GLN A 129 10.99 -11.49 20.30
N ASP A 130 10.67 -12.62 20.95
CA ASP A 130 11.44 -13.84 20.77
C ASP A 130 11.26 -14.43 19.36
N ALA A 131 12.13 -15.37 18.98
CA ALA A 131 12.15 -15.94 17.63
C ALA A 131 10.84 -16.66 17.25
N MET A 132 10.14 -17.26 18.21
CA MET A 132 8.88 -17.96 17.95
C MET A 132 7.75 -16.96 17.71
N GLN A 133 7.66 -15.93 18.54
CA GLN A 133 6.70 -14.83 18.41
C GLN A 133 6.91 -14.06 17.10
N LEU A 134 8.16 -13.72 16.76
CA LEU A 134 8.50 -13.07 15.49
C LEU A 134 8.08 -13.91 14.29
N ARG A 135 8.32 -15.22 14.32
CA ARG A 135 7.91 -16.12 13.22
C ARG A 135 6.39 -16.17 13.06
N SER A 136 5.66 -16.23 14.19
CA SER A 136 4.19 -16.21 14.18
C SER A 136 3.65 -14.88 13.63
N MET A 137 4.20 -13.76 14.09
CA MET A 137 3.81 -12.43 13.64
C MET A 137 4.11 -12.21 12.16
N ASN A 138 5.29 -12.64 11.68
CA ASN A 138 5.64 -12.59 10.26
C ASN A 138 4.62 -13.32 9.37
N LEU A 139 4.21 -14.53 9.76
CA LEU A 139 3.22 -15.28 9.01
C LEU A 139 1.86 -14.57 9.00
N LYS A 140 1.40 -14.12 10.17
CA LYS A 140 0.14 -13.37 10.30
C LYS A 140 0.15 -12.11 9.42
N LEU A 141 1.23 -11.34 9.46
CA LEU A 141 1.42 -10.15 8.64
C LEU A 141 1.42 -10.49 7.15
N ALA A 142 2.18 -11.49 6.71
CA ALA A 142 2.22 -11.86 5.29
C ALA A 142 0.84 -12.26 4.74
N LEU A 143 0.05 -13.01 5.53
CA LEU A 143 -1.32 -13.39 5.17
C LEU A 143 -2.27 -12.18 5.14
N HIS A 144 -2.14 -11.28 6.12
CA HIS A 144 -2.93 -10.04 6.15
C HIS A 144 -2.61 -9.15 4.95
N ILE A 145 -1.32 -8.92 4.67
CA ILE A 145 -0.85 -8.14 3.52
C ILE A 145 -1.40 -8.72 2.21
N ARG A 146 -1.41 -10.05 2.06
CA ARG A 146 -2.03 -10.71 0.90
C ARG A 146 -3.52 -10.43 0.79
N THR A 147 -4.23 -10.38 1.92
CA THR A 147 -5.67 -10.08 1.96
C THR A 147 -5.94 -8.63 1.57
N VAL A 148 -5.14 -7.70 2.11
CA VAL A 148 -5.19 -6.28 1.75
C VAL A 148 -4.88 -6.07 0.27
N TYR A 149 -3.85 -6.74 -0.27
CA TYR A 149 -3.52 -6.66 -1.68
C TYR A 149 -4.71 -7.03 -2.57
N LYS A 150 -5.38 -8.15 -2.29
CA LYS A 150 -6.59 -8.56 -3.02
C LYS A 150 -7.70 -7.51 -2.89
N PHE A 151 -7.94 -7.03 -1.68
CA PHE A 151 -8.96 -6.01 -1.42
C PHE A 151 -8.73 -4.70 -2.19
N ILE A 152 -7.47 -4.27 -2.31
CA ILE A 152 -7.05 -3.11 -3.10
C ILE A 152 -7.20 -3.40 -4.60
N PHE A 153 -6.75 -4.58 -5.05
CA PHE A 153 -6.83 -4.99 -6.45
C PHE A 153 -8.28 -5.02 -6.94
N ASP A 154 -9.19 -5.56 -6.13
CA ASP A 154 -10.63 -5.65 -6.44
C ASP A 154 -11.32 -4.28 -6.51
N ARG A 155 -10.68 -3.19 -6.06
CA ARG A 155 -11.20 -1.81 -6.05
C ARG A 155 -10.51 -0.88 -7.04
N LEU A 156 -9.67 -1.41 -7.93
CA LEU A 156 -9.00 -0.59 -8.93
C LEU A 156 -9.98 0.12 -9.88
N PHE A 157 -11.16 -0.44 -10.12
CA PHE A 157 -12.20 0.07 -11.01
C PHE A 157 -13.56 0.08 -10.33
#